data_AF-A0A5S3T055-F1
#
_entry.id   AF-A0A5S3T055-F1
#
_cell.length_a   1.000
_cell.length_b   1.000
_cell.length_c   1.000
_cell.angle_alpha   90.00
_cell.angle_beta   90.00
_cell.angle_gamma   90.00
#
_symmetry.space_group_name_H-M   'P 1'
#
loop_
_entity.id
_entity.type
_entity.pdbx_description
1 polymer ?
#
loop_
_entity_poly.entity_id
_entity_poly.type
_entity_poly.pdbx_seq_one_letter_code
_entity_poly.pdbx_strand_id
1 'polypeptide(L)'
;NLGLAVDSEDGLFVPVIKDAEKRDAESLRNSINYFRKAVEERSLPPSEMQGATITLSNFGVFAGQFATPIVVPPMVSIIGV
;
A
#
# COMPACT_ATOMS: atom_id res chain seq x y z
N ASN A 1 5.75 -9.87 -0.38
CA ASN A 1 5.24 -8.80 0.49
C ASN A 1 5.00 -7.53 -0.31
N LEU A 2 3.73 -7.21 -0.55
CA LEU A 2 3.32 -6.03 -1.31
C LEU A 2 2.92 -4.92 -0.34
N GLY A 3 3.68 -3.83 -0.32
CA GLY A 3 3.26 -2.58 0.31
C GLY A 3 2.15 -1.93 -0.53
N LEU A 4 1.10 -1.46 0.11
CA LEU A 4 0.00 -0.76 -0.53
C LEU A 4 -0.06 0.67 0.01
N ALA A 5 0.20 1.66 -0.83
CA ALA A 5 0.09 3.05 -0.43
C ALA A 5 -1.40 3.43 -0.29
N VAL A 6 -1.78 3.88 0.91
CA VAL A 6 -3.13 4.32 1.27
C VAL A 6 -3.02 5.74 1.79
N ASP A 7 -3.61 6.68 1.05
CA ASP A 7 -3.65 8.09 1.43
C ASP A 7 -4.82 8.36 2.38
N SER A 8 -4.60 9.19 3.38
CA SER A 8 -5.63 9.69 4.30
C SER A 8 -5.34 11.13 4.72
N GLU A 9 -6.29 11.76 5.41
CA GLU A 9 -6.11 13.14 5.93
C GLU A 9 -4.89 13.29 6.86
N ASP A 10 -4.42 12.17 7.43
CA ASP A 10 -3.29 12.11 8.36
C ASP A 10 -1.95 11.81 7.67
N GLY A 11 -1.97 11.63 6.36
CA GLY A 11 -0.81 11.34 5.54
C GLY A 11 -0.86 9.96 4.88
N LEU A 12 0.31 9.53 4.40
CA LEU A 12 0.45 8.33 3.60
C LEU A 12 0.83 7.12 4.47
N PHE A 13 0.00 6.09 4.44
CA PHE A 13 0.25 4.82 5.11
C PHE A 13 0.64 3.75 4.09
N VAL A 14 1.54 2.84 4.46
CA VAL A 14 1.97 1.73 3.60
C VAL A 14 1.83 0.38 4.32
N PRO A 15 0.59 -0.10 4.57
CA PRO A 15 0.33 -1.45 5.03
C PRO A 15 0.86 -2.51 4.04
N VAL A 16 1.16 -3.69 4.56
CA VAL A 16 1.80 -4.78 3.82
C VAL A 16 0.88 -5.98 3.68
N ILE A 17 0.50 -6.29 2.44
CA ILE A 17 -0.08 -7.58 2.10
C ILE A 17 1.05 -8.61 2.07
N LYS A 18 1.10 -9.44 3.12
CA LYS A 18 2.05 -10.56 3.21
C LYS A 18 1.65 -11.67 2.25
N ASP A 19 2.67 -12.26 1.61
CA ASP A 19 2.54 -13.36 0.65
C ASP A 19 1.44 -13.13 -0.40
N ALA A 20 1.40 -11.93 -0.99
CA ALA A 20 0.37 -11.54 -1.95
C ALA A 20 0.28 -12.47 -3.16
N GLU A 21 1.39 -13.13 -3.53
CA GLU A 21 1.46 -14.13 -4.61
C GLU A 21 0.67 -15.41 -4.32
N LYS A 22 0.34 -15.68 -3.06
CA LYS A 22 -0.44 -16.86 -2.63
C LYS A 22 -1.92 -16.56 -2.45
N ARG A 23 -2.35 -15.32 -2.65
CA ARG A 23 -3.74 -14.88 -2.40
C ARG A 23 -4.53 -14.84 -3.70
N ASP A 24 -5.81 -15.19 -3.60
CA ASP A 24 -6.76 -14.97 -4.69
C ASP A 24 -7.27 -13.52 -4.72
N ALA A 25 -8.02 -13.18 -5.77
CA ALA A 25 -8.51 -11.82 -5.99
C ALA A 25 -9.47 -11.36 -4.88
N GLU A 26 -10.27 -12.26 -4.31
CA GLU A 26 -11.21 -11.94 -3.24
C GLU A 26 -10.47 -11.63 -1.93
N SER A 27 -9.50 -12.46 -1.55
CA SER A 27 -8.64 -12.26 -0.38
C SER A 27 -7.84 -10.96 -0.47
N LEU A 28 -7.32 -10.64 -1.67
CA LEU A 28 -6.65 -9.36 -1.92
C LEU A 28 -7.60 -8.19 -1.73
N ARG A 29 -8.80 -8.25 -2.31
CA ARG A 29 -9.82 -7.20 -2.16
C ARG A 29 -10.25 -7.01 -0.71
N ASN A 30 -10.44 -8.10 0.04
CA ASN A 30 -10.74 -8.04 1.47
C ASN A 30 -9.61 -7.39 2.27
N SER A 31 -8.36 -7.68 1.95
CA SER A 31 -7.19 -7.06 2.60
C SER A 31 -7.12 -5.56 2.32
N ILE A 32 -7.38 -5.14 1.07
CA ILE A 32 -7.42 -3.72 0.68
C ILE A 32 -8.52 -2.98 1.46
N ASN A 33 -9.73 -3.56 1.53
CA ASN A 33 -10.85 -2.97 2.25
C ASN A 33 -10.56 -2.86 3.76
N TYR A 34 -9.95 -3.89 4.33
CA TYR A 34 -9.52 -3.88 5.72
C TYR A 34 -8.52 -2.75 5.98
N PHE A 35 -7.47 -2.63 5.18
CA PHE A 35 -6.45 -1.60 5.37
C PHE A 35 -7.00 -0.19 5.20
N ARG A 36 -7.88 0.03 4.22
CA ARG A 36 -8.56 1.31 4.06
C ARG A 36 -9.29 1.70 5.34
N LYS A 37 -10.12 0.79 5.87
CA LYS A 37 -10.86 1.02 7.10
C LYS A 37 -9.94 1.21 8.31
N ALA A 38 -8.88 0.41 8.43
CA ALA A 38 -7.93 0.51 9.55
C ALA A 38 -7.14 1.82 9.54
N VAL A 39 -6.84 2.36 8.35
CA VAL A 39 -6.22 3.69 8.20
C VAL A 39 -7.21 4.79 8.58
N GLU A 40 -8.46 4.73 8.08
CA GLU A 40 -9.54 5.67 8.45
C GLU A 40 -9.80 5.67 9.96
N GLU A 41 -9.79 4.50 10.61
CA GLU A 41 -10.00 4.33 12.06
C GLU A 41 -8.73 4.51 12.90
N ARG A 42 -7.57 4.74 12.28
CA ARG A 42 -6.25 4.84 12.96
C ARG A 42 -5.92 3.63 13.84
N SER A 43 -6.34 2.45 13.41
CA SER A 43 -6.20 1.20 14.14
C SER A 43 -5.12 0.27 13.57
N LEU A 44 -4.40 0.71 12.53
CA LEU A 44 -3.38 -0.07 11.84
C LEU A 44 -2.15 -0.31 12.75
N PRO A 45 -1.81 -1.57 13.09
CA PRO A 45 -0.68 -1.85 13.96
C PRO A 45 0.67 -1.69 13.24
N PRO A 46 1.75 -1.28 13.95
CA PRO A 46 3.08 -1.15 13.35
C PRO A 46 3.62 -2.41 12.67
N SER A 47 3.19 -3.59 13.11
CA SER A 47 3.58 -4.88 12.54
C SER A 47 3.02 -5.14 11.14
N GLU A 48 1.97 -4.43 10.75
CA GLU A 48 1.37 -4.50 9.42
C GLU A 48 1.95 -3.51 8.44
N MET A 49 2.78 -2.56 8.90
CA MET A 49 3.46 -1.58 8.04
C MET A 49 4.92 -1.96 7.72
N GLN A 50 5.34 -3.18 8.08
CA GLN A 50 6.73 -3.61 7.98
C GLN A 50 6.93 -4.78 7.01
N GLY A 51 8.11 -4.82 6.38
CA GLY A 51 8.56 -5.94 5.55
C GLY A 51 8.10 -5.90 4.10
N ALA A 52 7.67 -4.75 3.59
CA ALA A 52 7.41 -4.57 2.16
C ALA A 52 8.69 -4.75 1.34
N THR A 53 8.58 -5.41 0.19
CA THR A 53 9.68 -5.59 -0.77
C THR A 53 9.45 -4.78 -2.05
N ILE A 54 8.18 -4.60 -2.42
CA ILE A 54 7.70 -3.76 -3.51
C ILE A 54 6.51 -2.95 -3.00
N THR A 55 6.26 -1.78 -3.59
CA THR A 55 5.11 -0.94 -3.21
C THR A 55 4.24 -0.62 -4.41
N LEU A 56 2.92 -0.72 -4.24
CA LEU A 56 1.92 -0.23 -5.18
C LEU A 56 1.42 1.13 -4.69
N SER A 57 1.48 2.15 -5.54
CA SER A 57 1.00 3.49 -5.24
C SER A 57 0.10 3.98 -6.37
N ASN A 58 -1.15 4.31 -6.03
CA ASN A 58 -2.08 4.94 -6.97
C ASN A 58 -2.03 6.46 -6.76
N PHE A 59 -1.45 7.19 -7.72
CA PHE A 59 -1.38 8.65 -7.69
C PHE A 59 -2.29 9.30 -8.74
N GLY A 60 -3.06 8.51 -9.49
CA GLY A 60 -3.99 9.00 -10.52
C GLY A 60 -5.04 9.98 -10.01
N VAL A 61 -5.31 9.98 -8.69
CA VAL A 61 -6.23 10.94 -8.05
C VAL A 61 -5.68 12.38 -8.06
N PHE A 62 -4.36 12.56 -8.16
CA PHE A 62 -3.68 13.86 -8.08
C PHE A 62 -3.43 14.53 -9.44
N ALA A 63 -4.13 14.11 -10.51
CA ALA A 63 -4.13 14.74 -11.84
C ALA A 63 -2.78 14.75 -12.60
N GLY A 64 -1.91 13.77 -12.37
CA GLY A 64 -0.67 13.58 -13.14
C GLY A 64 -0.76 12.34 -14.04
N GLN A 65 -0.66 12.51 -15.36
CA GLN A 65 -0.44 11.38 -16.29
C GLN A 65 0.91 10.68 -16.02
N PHE A 66 1.85 11.39 -15.40
CA PHE A 66 3.19 10.92 -15.10
C PHE A 66 3.60 11.36 -13.69
N ALA A 67 4.31 10.50 -12.99
CA ALA A 67 4.98 10.80 -11.73
C ALA A 67 6.37 10.14 -11.71
N THR A 68 7.27 10.68 -10.90
CA THR A 68 8.57 10.07 -10.60
C THR A 68 8.53 9.52 -9.19
N PRO A 69 8.05 8.28 -9.00
CA PRO A 69 7.93 7.70 -7.67
C PRO A 69 9.31 7.39 -7.09
N ILE A 70 9.46 7.57 -5.77
CA ILE A 70 10.71 7.35 -5.06
C ILE A 70 10.67 5.97 -4.40
N VAL A 71 11.66 5.12 -4.71
CA VAL A 71 11.87 3.86 -4.00
C VAL A 71 12.65 4.14 -2.72
N VAL A 72 12.14 3.63 -1.60
CA VAL A 72 12.77 3.78 -0.27
C VAL A 72 13.34 2.44 0.18
N PRO A 73 14.65 2.33 0.51
CA PRO A 73 15.22 1.10 1.04
C PRO A 73 14.48 0.62 2.29
N PRO A 74 14.30 -0.70 2.49
CA PRO A 74 14.88 -1.82 1.72
C PRO A 74 14.08 -2.24 0.48
N MET A 75 13.02 -1.51 0.10
CA MET A 75 12.22 -1.85 -1.08
C MET A 75 13.03 -1.65 -2.36
N VAL A 76 12.74 -2.45 -3.38
CA VAL A 76 13.51 -2.46 -4.65
C VAL A 76 12.72 -1.90 -5.83
N SER A 77 11.41 -1.71 -5.68
CA SER A 77 10.54 -1.21 -6.76
C SER A 77 9.28 -0.55 -6.20
N ILE A 78 8.77 0.41 -6.97
CA ILE A 78 7.48 1.04 -6.78
C ILE A 78 6.72 1.03 -8.11
N ILE A 79 5.48 0.57 -8.05
CA ILE A 79 4.57 0.51 -9.19
C ILE A 79 3.56 1.64 -9.01
N GLY A 80 3.59 2.57 -9.96
CA GLY A 80 2.66 3.68 -10.07
C GLY A 80 1.46 3.34 -10.95
N VAL A 81 0.25 3.66 -10.49
CA VAL A 81 -0.99 3.57 -11.28
C VAL A 81 -1.78 4.87 -11.19
#